data_AF-A0A936PNU0-F1
#
_entry.id   AF-A0A936PNU0-F1
#
_cell.length_a   1.000
_cell.length_b   1.000
_cell.length_c   1.000
_cell.angle_alpha   90.00
_cell.angle_beta   90.00
_cell.angle_gamma   90.00
#
_symmetry.space_group_name_H-M   'P 1'
#
loop_
_entity.id
_entity.type
_entity.pdbx_description
1 polymer ?
#
loop_
_entity_poly.entity_id
_entity_poly.type
_entity_poly.pdbx_seq_one_letter_code
_entity_poly.pdbx_strand_id
1 'polypeptide(L)'
;MATPTQTAAKEARLSARSEQDFADLIAQVLIDERDAEKVVDFLTKLNVPKVFEPGTELVIKPEGITSASDFDVETEISNGFVKFTDRHVRKLKWHVSHPALDGVEQVIVLYRSVGYIAQLRISRILHLLKERETLTTFEWGMARELLNRTYRDFRQATSIVTQAWLDALKESNDSEAVKVALTPLPQIIRNQSKVLADLRDQLERARLTLAVKPDGYPPVRPPRYFGGDLLDSVSWKHFWGEVAIMADNLNQHVLN
;
A
#
# COMPACT_ATOMS: atom_id res chain seq x y z
N MET A 1 -22.71 20.37 19.25
CA MET A 1 -21.70 20.33 18.17
C MET A 1 -20.37 19.95 18.80
N ALA A 2 -19.82 18.79 18.46
CA ALA A 2 -18.48 18.40 18.92
C ALA A 2 -17.44 19.24 18.18
N THR A 3 -16.48 19.83 18.91
CA THR A 3 -15.38 20.60 18.33
C THR A 3 -14.47 19.72 17.47
N PRO A 4 -13.95 20.20 16.32
CA PRO A 4 -13.13 19.41 15.37
C PRO A 4 -11.95 18.66 16.00
N THR A 5 -11.38 19.23 17.07
CA THR A 5 -10.23 18.68 17.80
C THR A 5 -10.58 17.41 18.61
N GLN A 6 -11.83 17.26 19.06
CA GLN A 6 -12.26 16.06 19.79
C GLN A 6 -12.46 14.86 18.88
N THR A 7 -12.88 15.07 17.63
CA THR A 7 -13.12 14.00 16.65
C THR A 7 -11.81 13.41 16.15
N ALA A 8 -10.84 14.24 15.75
CA ALA A 8 -9.52 13.78 15.30
C ALA A 8 -8.73 13.03 16.39
N ALA A 9 -8.83 13.48 17.65
CA ALA A 9 -8.19 12.80 18.78
C ALA A 9 -8.85 11.45 19.10
N LYS A 10 -10.17 11.33 18.90
CA LYS A 10 -10.92 10.07 19.06
C LYS A 10 -10.55 9.08 17.94
N GLU A 11 -10.52 9.54 16.69
CA GLU A 11 -10.12 8.74 15.52
C GLU A 11 -8.68 8.23 15.63
N ALA A 12 -7.73 9.10 16.01
CA ALA A 12 -6.34 8.70 16.25
C ALA A 12 -6.18 7.69 17.39
N ARG A 13 -7.07 7.70 18.39
CA ARG A 13 -7.09 6.69 19.46
C ARG A 13 -7.70 5.37 19.03
N LEU A 14 -8.69 5.39 18.14
CA LEU A 14 -9.35 4.19 17.63
C LEU A 14 -8.43 3.45 16.65
N SER A 15 -7.84 4.15 15.67
CA SER A 15 -6.94 3.54 14.68
C SER A 15 -5.67 2.93 15.29
N ALA A 16 -5.27 3.40 16.48
CA ALA A 16 -4.05 2.98 17.14
C ALA A 16 -4.22 1.72 18.01
N ARG A 17 -5.44 1.17 18.15
CA ARG A 17 -5.73 0.04 19.06
C ARG A 17 -5.29 -1.31 18.51
N SER A 18 -5.64 -1.59 17.25
CA SER A 18 -5.32 -2.85 16.58
C SER A 18 -5.21 -2.63 15.07
N GLU A 19 -4.65 -3.59 14.34
CA GLU A 19 -4.65 -3.54 12.87
C GLU A 19 -6.09 -3.59 12.32
N GLN A 20 -6.99 -4.37 12.96
CA GLN A 20 -8.38 -4.45 12.52
C GLN A 20 -9.12 -3.12 12.69
N ASP A 21 -8.96 -2.44 13.84
CA ASP A 21 -9.55 -1.12 14.08
C ASP A 21 -9.05 -0.08 13.07
N PHE A 22 -7.78 -0.18 12.67
CA PHE A 22 -7.21 0.66 11.62
C PHE A 22 -7.88 0.43 10.27
N ALA A 23 -8.04 -0.82 9.84
CA ALA A 23 -8.74 -1.17 8.60
C ALA A 23 -10.22 -0.74 8.63
N ASP A 24 -10.91 -0.99 9.74
CA ASP A 24 -12.32 -0.66 9.92
C ASP A 24 -12.54 0.85 9.88
N LEU A 25 -11.67 1.64 10.54
CA LEU A 25 -11.79 3.09 10.53
C LEU A 25 -11.56 3.69 9.13
N ILE A 26 -10.57 3.19 8.38
CA ILE A 26 -10.35 3.64 7.00
C ILE A 26 -11.57 3.33 6.15
N ALA A 27 -12.08 2.10 6.21
CA ALA A 27 -13.26 1.71 5.45
C ALA A 27 -14.46 2.60 5.80
N GLN A 28 -14.72 2.81 7.09
CA GLN A 28 -15.82 3.66 7.56
C GLN A 28 -15.71 5.10 7.02
N VAL A 29 -14.53 5.72 7.11
CA VAL A 29 -14.34 7.10 6.59
C VAL A 29 -14.53 7.16 5.08
N LEU A 30 -14.04 6.16 4.34
CA LEU A 30 -14.22 6.09 2.89
C LEU A 30 -15.68 5.86 2.46
N ILE A 31 -16.53 5.34 3.34
CA ILE A 31 -17.96 5.08 3.08
C ILE A 31 -18.80 6.30 3.48
N ASP A 32 -18.58 6.82 4.68
CA ASP A 32 -19.44 7.83 5.28
C ASP A 32 -19.16 9.23 4.76
N GLU A 33 -17.90 9.54 4.49
CA GLU A 33 -17.50 10.86 4.08
C GLU A 33 -17.51 11.00 2.57
N ARG A 34 -18.50 11.75 2.08
CA ARG A 34 -18.69 12.02 0.65
C ARG A 34 -17.81 13.16 0.13
N ASP A 35 -17.18 13.90 1.04
CA ASP A 35 -16.27 15.00 0.74
C ASP A 35 -14.81 14.50 0.71
N ALA A 36 -14.22 14.51 -0.48
CA ALA A 36 -12.85 14.07 -0.69
C ALA A 36 -11.83 14.85 0.14
N GLU A 37 -12.04 16.14 0.40
CA GLU A 37 -11.11 16.96 1.17
C GLU A 37 -11.00 16.48 2.62
N LYS A 38 -12.12 16.08 3.20
CA LYS A 38 -12.15 15.57 4.58
C LYS A 38 -11.56 14.17 4.67
N VAL A 39 -11.78 13.31 3.67
CA VAL A 39 -11.08 12.02 3.57
C VAL A 39 -9.57 12.23 3.51
N VAL A 40 -9.11 13.20 2.71
CA VAL A 40 -7.69 13.57 2.60
C VAL A 40 -7.13 14.10 3.93
N ASP A 41 -7.87 14.95 4.63
CA ASP A 41 -7.47 15.47 5.95
C ASP A 41 -7.34 14.34 6.97
N PHE A 42 -8.32 13.43 7.00
CA PHE A 42 -8.29 12.22 7.83
C PHE A 42 -7.04 11.37 7.53
N LEU A 43 -6.80 10.99 6.27
CA LEU A 43 -5.67 10.17 5.87
C LEU A 43 -4.32 10.83 6.21
N THR A 44 -4.25 12.15 6.08
CA THR A 44 -3.04 12.93 6.42
C THR A 44 -2.72 12.84 7.91
N LYS A 45 -3.74 12.71 8.78
CA LYS A 45 -3.60 12.65 10.24
C LYS A 45 -3.53 11.22 10.76
N LEU A 46 -4.13 10.25 10.06
CA LEU A 46 -4.27 8.84 10.45
C LEU A 46 -2.96 8.23 10.95
N ASN A 47 -2.91 7.71 12.16
CA ASN A 47 -1.72 7.02 12.65
C ASN A 47 -1.79 5.52 12.35
N VAL A 48 -0.63 4.86 12.34
CA VAL A 48 -0.57 3.39 12.25
C VAL A 48 -1.02 2.74 13.57
N PRO A 49 -1.41 1.46 13.55
CA PRO A 49 -1.63 0.67 14.76
C PRO A 49 -0.43 0.74 15.73
N LYS A 50 -0.66 0.47 17.01
CA LYS A 50 0.44 0.35 17.99
C LYS A 50 1.01 -1.05 18.10
N VAL A 51 0.17 -2.05 17.85
CA VAL A 51 0.48 -3.45 18.08
C VAL A 51 0.25 -4.20 16.78
N PHE A 52 1.19 -5.08 16.48
CA PHE A 52 1.04 -6.09 15.43
C PHE A 52 0.71 -7.43 16.08
N GLU A 53 -0.27 -8.15 15.52
CA GLU A 53 -0.57 -9.52 15.93
C GLU A 53 0.02 -10.50 14.90
N PRO A 54 1.11 -11.23 15.24
CA PRO A 54 1.70 -12.23 14.36
C PRO A 54 0.68 -13.25 13.86
N GLY A 55 0.75 -13.56 12.56
CA GLY A 55 -0.15 -14.53 11.91
C GLY A 55 -1.52 -13.99 11.53
N THR A 56 -1.84 -12.73 11.85
CA THR A 56 -3.07 -12.10 11.36
C THR A 56 -2.86 -11.51 9.96
N GLU A 57 -3.87 -11.68 9.10
CA GLU A 57 -3.93 -11.01 7.81
C GLU A 57 -4.83 -9.78 7.92
N LEU A 58 -4.31 -8.64 7.47
CA LEU A 58 -5.08 -7.41 7.45
C LEU A 58 -6.00 -7.43 6.23
N VAL A 59 -7.30 -7.63 6.47
CA VAL A 59 -8.29 -7.79 5.40
C VAL A 59 -8.84 -6.44 4.97
N ILE A 60 -8.83 -6.19 3.65
CA ILE A 60 -9.52 -5.03 3.09
C ILE A 60 -11.03 -5.28 3.12
N LYS A 61 -11.76 -4.30 3.66
CA LYS A 61 -13.22 -4.32 3.66
C LYS A 61 -13.76 -4.02 2.26
N PRO A 62 -14.62 -4.88 1.68
CA PRO A 62 -15.20 -4.67 0.36
C PRO A 62 -15.88 -3.31 0.21
N GLU A 63 -16.51 -2.82 1.26
CA GLU A 63 -17.27 -1.57 1.28
C GLU A 63 -16.35 -0.34 1.07
N GLY A 64 -15.13 -0.39 1.62
CA GLY A 64 -14.11 0.62 1.37
C GLY A 64 -13.52 0.56 -0.04
N ILE A 65 -13.71 -0.54 -0.77
CA ILE A 65 -13.37 -0.66 -2.19
C ILE A 65 -14.50 -0.07 -3.04
N THR A 66 -15.73 -0.52 -2.80
CA THR A 66 -16.91 -0.16 -3.61
C THR A 66 -17.41 1.26 -3.36
N SER A 67 -16.83 1.99 -2.40
CA SER A 67 -17.11 3.41 -2.23
C SER A 67 -16.42 4.31 -3.25
N ALA A 68 -15.48 3.77 -4.05
CA ALA A 68 -14.87 4.53 -5.14
C ALA A 68 -15.90 4.78 -6.27
N SER A 69 -16.23 6.05 -6.53
CA SER A 69 -17.26 6.44 -7.49
C SER A 69 -16.72 6.72 -8.89
N ASP A 70 -15.64 7.50 -8.99
CA ASP A 70 -15.08 8.01 -10.23
C ASP A 70 -13.60 8.37 -10.08
N PHE A 71 -12.92 8.59 -11.20
CA PHE A 71 -11.47 8.82 -11.22
C PHE A 71 -11.05 10.19 -10.67
N ASP A 72 -11.90 11.22 -10.78
CA ASP A 72 -11.57 12.57 -10.31
C ASP A 72 -11.56 12.57 -8.78
N VAL A 73 -12.63 12.08 -8.15
CA VAL A 73 -12.71 11.92 -6.70
C VAL A 73 -11.60 10.99 -6.18
N GLU A 74 -11.34 9.87 -6.86
CA GLU A 74 -10.27 8.95 -6.46
C GLU A 74 -8.88 9.60 -6.55
N THR A 75 -8.67 10.49 -7.51
CA THR A 75 -7.41 11.23 -7.64
C THR A 75 -7.19 12.18 -6.47
N GLU A 76 -8.25 12.86 -6.03
CA GLU A 76 -8.20 13.71 -4.84
C GLU A 76 -7.91 12.90 -3.58
N ILE A 77 -8.66 11.82 -3.34
CA ILE A 77 -8.45 10.91 -2.20
C ILE A 77 -7.03 10.31 -2.21
N SER A 78 -6.51 9.96 -3.39
CA SER A 78 -5.15 9.43 -3.57
C SER A 78 -4.07 10.39 -3.04
N ASN A 79 -4.29 11.70 -3.06
CA ASN A 79 -3.38 12.66 -2.43
C ASN A 79 -3.28 12.45 -0.91
N GLY A 80 -4.38 12.07 -0.26
CA GLY A 80 -4.39 11.70 1.16
C GLY A 80 -3.60 10.42 1.43
N PHE A 81 -3.80 9.38 0.61
CA PHE A 81 -3.04 8.14 0.72
C PHE A 81 -1.53 8.35 0.51
N VAL A 82 -1.15 9.20 -0.43
CA VAL A 82 0.25 9.57 -0.66
C VAL A 82 0.82 10.27 0.58
N LYS A 83 0.14 11.28 1.13
CA LYS A 83 0.61 11.98 2.33
C LYS A 83 0.78 11.04 3.52
N PHE A 84 -0.16 10.11 3.69
CA PHE A 84 -0.05 9.03 4.67
C PHE A 84 1.23 8.21 4.43
N THR A 85 1.44 7.77 3.19
CA THR A 85 2.55 6.87 2.83
C THR A 85 3.90 7.58 3.00
N ASP A 86 4.05 8.79 2.49
CA ASP A 86 5.27 9.60 2.61
C ASP A 86 5.68 9.81 4.06
N ARG A 87 4.71 10.14 4.94
CA ARG A 87 4.98 10.32 6.37
C ARG A 87 5.52 9.04 7.01
N HIS A 88 4.94 7.88 6.69
CA HIS A 88 5.35 6.61 7.29
C HIS A 88 6.61 6.04 6.64
N VAL A 89 6.88 6.32 5.36
CA VAL A 89 8.17 6.07 4.71
C VAL A 89 9.28 6.90 5.35
N ARG A 90 9.04 8.16 5.73
CA ARG A 90 10.02 8.95 6.49
C ARG A 90 10.32 8.32 7.87
N LYS A 91 9.32 7.76 8.54
CA LYS A 91 9.52 7.01 9.80
C LYS A 91 10.35 5.75 9.58
N LEU A 92 10.09 4.99 8.50
CA LEU A 92 10.94 3.85 8.12
C LEU A 92 12.40 4.28 7.91
N LYS A 93 12.63 5.38 7.18
CA LYS A 93 13.98 5.95 7.01
C LYS A 93 14.62 6.40 8.33
N TRP A 94 13.83 6.93 9.26
CA TRP A 94 14.32 7.29 10.59
C TRP A 94 14.85 6.06 11.34
N HIS A 95 14.18 4.91 11.24
CA HIS A 95 14.65 3.64 11.81
C HIS A 95 15.92 3.09 11.15
N VAL A 96 16.23 3.48 9.91
CA VAL A 96 17.53 3.19 9.29
C VAL A 96 18.65 3.92 10.02
N SER A 97 18.44 5.19 10.40
CA SER A 97 19.42 5.99 11.12
C SER A 97 19.48 5.71 12.63
N HIS A 98 18.47 5.02 13.17
CA HIS A 98 18.35 4.66 14.59
C HIS A 98 17.98 3.18 14.71
N PRO A 99 18.86 2.26 14.28
CA PRO A 99 18.57 0.84 14.28
C PRO A 99 18.55 0.29 15.71
N ALA A 100 17.39 -0.14 16.18
CA ALA A 100 17.21 -0.70 17.52
C ALA A 100 16.25 -1.89 17.52
N LEU A 101 16.55 -2.92 18.32
CA LEU A 101 15.74 -4.14 18.43
C LEU A 101 14.33 -3.88 18.96
N ASP A 102 14.18 -2.96 19.91
CA ASP A 102 12.87 -2.54 20.45
C ASP A 102 12.02 -1.78 19.42
N GLY A 103 12.64 -1.29 18.34
CA GLY A 103 11.97 -0.65 17.20
C GLY A 103 11.45 -1.60 16.13
N VAL A 104 11.77 -2.91 16.19
CA VAL A 104 11.44 -3.88 15.13
C VAL A 104 9.94 -4.01 14.91
N GLU A 105 9.16 -4.12 15.99
CA GLU A 105 7.69 -4.21 15.89
C GLU A 105 7.11 -2.97 15.20
N GLN A 106 7.61 -1.78 15.57
CA GLN A 106 7.15 -0.53 14.97
C GLN A 106 7.44 -0.47 13.47
N VAL A 107 8.60 -0.95 13.02
CA VAL A 107 8.95 -1.04 11.59
C VAL A 107 8.02 -2.01 10.86
N ILE A 108 7.73 -3.16 11.46
CA ILE A 108 6.78 -4.14 10.90
C ILE A 108 5.40 -3.52 10.73
N VAL A 109 4.88 -2.83 11.76
CA VAL A 109 3.56 -2.18 11.70
C VAL A 109 3.52 -1.08 10.64
N LEU A 110 4.58 -0.27 10.53
CA LEU A 110 4.70 0.76 9.50
C LEU A 110 4.65 0.15 8.10
N TYR A 111 5.45 -0.89 7.86
CA TYR A 111 5.49 -1.60 6.59
C TYR A 111 4.15 -2.22 6.23
N ARG A 112 3.53 -2.92 7.19
CA ARG A 112 2.21 -3.55 7.01
C ARG A 112 1.14 -2.53 6.65
N SER A 113 1.10 -1.40 7.35
CA SER A 113 0.15 -0.31 7.10
C SER A 113 0.33 0.31 5.72
N VAL A 114 1.57 0.52 5.28
CA VAL A 114 1.86 1.00 3.91
C VAL A 114 1.40 -0.02 2.87
N GLY A 115 1.67 -1.31 3.09
CA GLY A 115 1.20 -2.38 2.22
C GLY A 115 -0.32 -2.47 2.14
N TYR A 116 -1.03 -2.30 3.25
CA TYR A 116 -2.49 -2.23 3.28
C TYR A 116 -3.03 -1.08 2.43
N ILE A 117 -2.47 0.13 2.62
CA ILE A 117 -2.87 1.31 1.82
C ILE A 117 -2.61 1.06 0.34
N ALA A 118 -1.48 0.45 -0.03
CA ALA A 118 -1.19 0.11 -1.42
C ALA A 118 -2.22 -0.87 -2.00
N GLN A 119 -2.55 -1.93 -1.26
CA GLN A 119 -3.56 -2.91 -1.66
C GLN A 119 -4.95 -2.27 -1.82
N LEU A 120 -5.34 -1.38 -0.91
CA LEU A 120 -6.63 -0.69 -0.94
C LEU A 120 -6.73 0.25 -2.14
N ARG A 121 -5.72 1.08 -2.38
CA ARG A 121 -5.63 1.97 -3.56
C ARG A 121 -5.77 1.17 -4.86
N ILE A 122 -5.00 0.09 -5.00
CA ILE A 122 -5.05 -0.76 -6.20
C ILE A 122 -6.43 -1.39 -6.37
N SER A 123 -7.03 -1.89 -5.29
CA SER A 123 -8.35 -2.53 -5.33
C SER A 123 -9.46 -1.54 -5.71
N ARG A 124 -9.40 -0.30 -5.21
CA ARG A 124 -10.32 0.78 -5.59
C ARG A 124 -10.21 1.14 -7.06
N ILE A 125 -8.98 1.29 -7.58
CA ILE A 125 -8.75 1.53 -9.01
C ILE A 125 -9.25 0.36 -9.85
N LEU A 126 -8.98 -0.87 -9.43
CA LEU A 126 -9.47 -2.08 -10.11
C LEU A 126 -11.01 -2.12 -10.14
N HIS A 127 -11.68 -1.69 -9.07
CA HIS A 127 -13.13 -1.57 -9.04
C HIS A 127 -13.63 -0.56 -10.08
N LEU A 128 -13.10 0.67 -10.08
CA LEU A 128 -13.46 1.70 -11.07
C LEU A 128 -13.28 1.23 -12.52
N LEU A 129 -12.23 0.44 -12.77
CA LEU A 129 -11.96 -0.14 -14.08
C LEU A 129 -12.96 -1.25 -14.47
N LYS A 130 -13.41 -2.07 -13.51
CA LYS A 130 -14.36 -3.16 -13.75
C LYS A 130 -15.78 -2.68 -13.99
N GLU A 131 -16.15 -1.53 -13.41
CA GLU A 131 -17.49 -0.92 -13.58
C GLU A 131 -17.67 -0.23 -14.95
N ARG A 132 -16.67 -0.29 -15.83
CA ARG A 132 -16.66 0.46 -17.09
C ARG A 132 -16.39 -0.47 -18.26
N GLU A 133 -17.07 -0.22 -19.37
CA GLU A 133 -16.77 -0.87 -20.65
C GLU A 133 -15.81 -0.02 -21.50
N THR A 134 -15.98 1.30 -21.44
CA THR A 134 -15.18 2.28 -22.20
C THR A 134 -14.69 3.40 -21.28
N LEU A 135 -13.44 3.79 -21.46
CA LEU A 135 -12.80 4.92 -20.80
C LEU A 135 -12.48 6.02 -21.80
N THR A 136 -12.47 7.26 -21.36
CA THR A 136 -11.80 8.34 -22.09
C THR A 136 -10.27 8.16 -22.00
N THR A 137 -9.53 8.83 -22.89
CA THR A 137 -8.07 8.88 -22.82
C THR A 137 -7.56 9.49 -21.52
N PHE A 138 -8.29 10.48 -20.99
CA PHE A 138 -7.98 11.15 -19.73
C PHE A 138 -8.11 10.20 -18.53
N GLU A 139 -9.26 9.54 -18.38
CA GLU A 139 -9.50 8.57 -17.29
C GLU A 139 -8.51 7.41 -17.34
N TRP A 140 -8.18 6.93 -18.55
CA TRP A 140 -7.14 5.94 -18.75
C TRP A 140 -5.76 6.43 -18.25
N GLY A 141 -5.42 7.68 -18.56
CA GLY A 141 -4.20 8.33 -18.06
C GLY A 141 -4.18 8.42 -16.53
N MET A 142 -5.29 8.81 -15.90
CA MET A 142 -5.42 8.89 -14.44
C MET A 142 -5.25 7.53 -13.77
N ALA A 143 -5.95 6.50 -14.26
CA ALA A 143 -5.83 5.14 -13.74
C ALA A 143 -4.37 4.65 -13.77
N ARG A 144 -3.66 4.91 -14.87
CA ARG A 144 -2.23 4.57 -15.01
C ARG A 144 -1.36 5.28 -13.99
N GLU A 145 -1.53 6.59 -13.84
CA GLU A 145 -0.72 7.37 -12.91
C GLU A 145 -0.94 6.94 -11.46
N LEU A 146 -2.20 6.73 -11.07
CA LEU A 146 -2.56 6.26 -9.73
C LEU A 146 -1.93 4.89 -9.41
N LEU A 147 -1.98 3.95 -10.36
CA LEU A 147 -1.36 2.63 -10.22
C LEU A 147 0.16 2.72 -10.15
N ASN A 148 0.78 3.44 -11.09
CA ASN A 148 2.24 3.61 -11.14
C ASN A 148 2.79 4.17 -9.84
N ARG A 149 2.14 5.22 -9.32
CA ARG A 149 2.52 5.84 -8.05
C ARG A 149 2.38 4.85 -6.89
N THR A 150 1.24 4.15 -6.80
CA THR A 150 1.00 3.18 -5.72
C THR A 150 2.06 2.08 -5.66
N TYR A 151 2.41 1.50 -6.80
CA TYR A 151 3.45 0.47 -6.85
C TYR A 151 4.85 1.02 -6.57
N ARG A 152 5.16 2.25 -7.01
CA ARG A 152 6.43 2.91 -6.70
C ARG A 152 6.58 3.15 -5.20
N ASP A 153 5.53 3.65 -4.56
CA ASP A 153 5.50 3.92 -3.13
C ASP A 153 5.70 2.62 -2.33
N PHE A 154 5.00 1.54 -2.72
CA PHE A 154 5.17 0.22 -2.09
C PHE A 154 6.59 -0.33 -2.28
N ARG A 155 7.13 -0.29 -3.51
CA ARG A 155 8.50 -0.71 -3.81
C ARG A 155 9.52 0.04 -2.95
N GLN A 156 9.34 1.35 -2.77
CA GLN A 156 10.21 2.15 -1.92
C GLN A 156 10.18 1.67 -0.46
N ALA A 157 8.99 1.45 0.10
CA ALA A 157 8.84 0.95 1.46
C ALA A 157 9.47 -0.43 1.64
N THR A 158 9.22 -1.35 0.70
CA THR A 158 9.84 -2.68 0.70
C THR A 158 11.37 -2.58 0.66
N SER A 159 11.94 -1.80 -0.27
CA SER A 159 13.39 -1.63 -0.38
C SER A 159 14.03 -1.07 0.89
N ILE A 160 13.37 -0.13 1.57
CA ILE A 160 13.86 0.37 2.86
C ILE A 160 13.92 -0.75 3.90
N VAL A 161 12.86 -1.54 4.03
CA VAL A 161 12.76 -2.59 5.05
C VAL A 161 13.65 -3.78 4.74
N THR A 162 13.73 -4.21 3.48
CA THR A 162 14.46 -5.42 3.09
C THR A 162 15.94 -5.20 2.85
N GLN A 163 16.39 -3.94 2.77
CA GLN A 163 17.78 -3.60 2.50
C GLN A 163 18.30 -2.61 3.54
N ALA A 164 18.03 -1.30 3.37
CA ALA A 164 18.67 -0.26 4.16
C ALA A 164 18.49 -0.43 5.68
N TRP A 165 17.27 -0.74 6.13
CA TRP A 165 16.99 -0.95 7.55
C TRP A 165 17.55 -2.27 8.06
N LEU A 166 17.41 -3.35 7.29
CA LEU A 166 17.90 -4.66 7.66
C LEU A 166 19.43 -4.66 7.85
N ASP A 167 20.16 -4.03 6.93
CA ASP A 167 21.61 -3.92 6.99
C ASP A 167 22.02 -3.10 8.21
N ALA A 168 21.41 -1.94 8.43
CA ALA A 168 21.67 -1.11 9.62
C ALA A 168 21.36 -1.84 10.94
N LEU A 169 20.27 -2.63 10.98
CA LEU A 169 19.88 -3.40 12.15
C LEU A 169 20.91 -4.49 12.47
N LYS A 170 21.39 -5.22 11.45
CA LYS A 170 22.43 -6.25 11.58
C LYS A 170 23.78 -5.69 12.00
N GLU A 171 24.16 -4.52 11.51
CA GLU A 171 25.42 -3.86 11.86
C GLU A 171 25.45 -3.38 13.32
N SER A 172 24.28 -3.03 13.87
CA SER A 172 24.19 -2.35 15.17
C SER A 172 23.81 -3.26 16.34
N ASN A 173 23.42 -4.51 16.08
CA ASN A 173 22.85 -5.40 17.10
C ASN A 173 23.41 -6.83 17.00
N ASP A 174 23.26 -7.59 18.07
CA ASP A 174 23.64 -9.00 18.09
C ASP A 174 22.86 -9.83 17.05
N SER A 175 23.56 -10.70 16.34
CA SER A 175 23.01 -11.48 15.23
C SER A 175 21.86 -12.37 15.67
N GLU A 176 21.96 -13.05 16.82
CA GLU A 176 20.90 -13.95 17.29
C GLU A 176 19.67 -13.16 17.74
N ALA A 177 19.88 -12.04 18.44
CA ALA A 177 18.77 -11.16 18.82
C ALA A 177 18.03 -10.59 17.60
N VAL A 178 18.76 -10.22 16.53
CA VAL A 178 18.17 -9.78 15.27
C VAL A 178 17.35 -10.88 14.60
N LYS A 179 17.88 -12.11 14.53
CA LYS A 179 17.16 -13.26 13.95
C LYS A 179 15.81 -13.47 14.64
N VAL A 180 15.81 -13.53 15.97
CA VAL A 180 14.60 -13.74 16.77
C VAL A 180 13.59 -12.63 16.50
N ALA A 181 14.02 -11.36 16.55
CA ALA A 181 13.13 -10.21 16.35
C ALA A 181 12.52 -10.17 14.94
N LEU A 182 13.27 -10.63 13.92
CA LEU A 182 12.84 -10.59 12.52
C LEU A 182 12.05 -11.83 12.07
N THR A 183 11.87 -12.84 12.92
CA THR A 183 11.11 -14.08 12.61
C THR A 183 9.82 -13.86 11.81
N PRO A 184 8.92 -12.91 12.14
CA PRO A 184 7.67 -12.72 11.40
C PRO A 184 7.83 -12.02 10.04
N LEU A 185 8.94 -11.28 9.82
CA LEU A 185 9.08 -10.38 8.67
C LEU A 185 9.04 -11.08 7.31
N PRO A 186 9.73 -12.22 7.07
CA PRO A 186 9.72 -12.87 5.77
C PRO A 186 8.32 -13.29 5.31
N GLN A 187 7.50 -13.82 6.21
CA GLN A 187 6.14 -14.22 5.89
C GLN A 187 5.28 -13.00 5.54
N ILE A 188 5.45 -11.88 6.26
CA ILE A 188 4.75 -10.62 5.99
C ILE A 188 5.10 -10.10 4.60
N ILE A 189 6.39 -10.06 4.26
CA ILE A 189 6.86 -9.63 2.93
C ILE A 189 6.25 -10.51 1.85
N ARG A 190 6.33 -11.85 2.00
CA ARG A 190 5.77 -12.79 1.01
C ARG A 190 4.27 -12.59 0.82
N ASN A 191 3.51 -12.49 1.91
CA ASN A 191 2.06 -12.34 1.85
C ASN A 191 1.67 -11.04 1.13
N GLN A 192 2.25 -9.91 1.51
CA GLN A 192 1.93 -8.63 0.87
C GLN A 192 2.37 -8.60 -0.60
N SER A 193 3.54 -9.14 -0.90
CA SER A 193 4.05 -9.24 -2.27
C SER A 193 3.15 -10.07 -3.17
N LYS A 194 2.67 -11.21 -2.66
CA LYS A 194 1.75 -12.09 -3.37
C LYS A 194 0.44 -11.38 -3.69
N VAL A 195 -0.16 -10.70 -2.71
CA VAL A 195 -1.43 -9.97 -2.91
C VAL A 195 -1.27 -8.89 -4.00
N LEU A 196 -0.17 -8.13 -3.99
CA LEU A 196 0.09 -7.12 -5.02
C LEU A 196 0.35 -7.73 -6.40
N ALA A 197 1.03 -8.88 -6.47
CA ALA A 197 1.21 -9.60 -7.73
C ALA A 197 -0.14 -10.08 -8.29
N ASP A 198 -1.00 -10.65 -7.44
CA ASP A 198 -2.34 -11.12 -7.82
C ASP A 198 -3.23 -9.96 -8.29
N LEU A 199 -3.17 -8.81 -7.63
CA LEU A 199 -3.89 -7.59 -8.04
C LEU A 199 -3.41 -7.06 -9.40
N ARG A 200 -2.10 -7.09 -9.68
CA ARG A 200 -1.58 -6.73 -11.00
C ARG A 200 -2.15 -7.63 -12.09
N ASP A 201 -2.20 -8.93 -11.86
CA ASP A 201 -2.74 -9.87 -12.84
C ASP A 201 -4.24 -9.64 -13.05
N GLN A 202 -4.98 -9.27 -12.00
CA GLN A 202 -6.38 -8.85 -12.12
C GLN A 202 -6.55 -7.57 -12.93
N LEU A 203 -5.68 -6.57 -12.74
CA LEU A 203 -5.69 -5.33 -13.53
C LEU A 203 -5.44 -5.62 -15.01
N GLU A 204 -4.47 -6.47 -15.34
CA GLU A 204 -4.22 -6.84 -16.73
C GLU A 204 -5.39 -7.62 -17.34
N ARG A 205 -6.06 -8.47 -16.58
CA ARG A 205 -7.31 -9.12 -17.02
C ARG A 205 -8.42 -8.11 -17.30
N ALA A 206 -8.65 -7.16 -16.40
CA ALA A 206 -9.64 -6.10 -16.58
C ALA A 206 -9.30 -5.19 -17.78
N ARG A 207 -8.02 -4.91 -18.02
CA ARG A 207 -7.58 -4.15 -19.20
C ARG A 207 -8.01 -4.79 -20.51
N LEU A 208 -7.95 -6.12 -20.58
CA LEU A 208 -8.23 -6.84 -21.82
C LEU A 208 -9.68 -6.76 -22.25
N THR A 209 -10.59 -6.45 -21.30
CA THR A 209 -12.04 -6.30 -21.51
C THR A 209 -12.46 -4.85 -21.73
N LEU A 210 -11.56 -3.89 -21.53
CA LEU A 210 -11.83 -2.46 -21.67
C LEU A 210 -11.57 -1.94 -23.09
N ALA A 211 -12.25 -0.84 -23.44
CA ALA A 211 -11.92 0.02 -24.57
C ALA A 211 -11.52 1.43 -24.08
N VAL A 212 -10.66 2.12 -24.83
CA VAL A 212 -10.39 3.56 -24.65
C VAL A 212 -10.90 4.29 -25.89
N LYS A 213 -11.65 5.37 -25.71
CA LYS A 213 -12.20 6.20 -26.80
C LYS A 213 -11.43 7.53 -26.87
N PRO A 214 -10.53 7.71 -27.85
CA PRO A 214 -9.91 9.01 -28.11
C PRO A 214 -10.88 9.95 -28.82
N ASP A 215 -10.71 11.26 -28.60
CA ASP A 215 -11.57 12.28 -29.20
C ASP A 215 -11.49 12.27 -30.72
N GLY A 216 -12.63 12.05 -31.39
CA GLY A 216 -12.71 11.99 -32.85
C GLY A 216 -12.22 10.69 -33.49
N TYR A 217 -11.84 9.67 -32.70
CA TYR A 217 -11.38 8.37 -33.18
C TYR A 217 -12.26 7.21 -32.71
N PRO A 218 -12.29 6.07 -33.43
CA PRO A 218 -12.97 4.87 -32.94
C PRO A 218 -12.33 4.36 -31.65
N PRO A 219 -13.09 3.66 -30.78
CA PRO A 219 -12.54 3.03 -29.59
C PRO A 219 -11.41 2.06 -29.96
N VAL A 220 -10.32 2.11 -29.19
CA VAL A 220 -9.16 1.24 -29.33
C VAL A 220 -8.96 0.42 -28.07
N ARG A 221 -8.22 -0.68 -28.18
CA ARG A 221 -7.82 -1.44 -26.99
C ARG A 221 -6.89 -0.56 -26.13
N PRO A 222 -7.08 -0.47 -24.81
CA PRO A 222 -6.22 0.32 -23.96
C PRO A 222 -4.76 -0.14 -24.13
N PRO A 223 -3.81 0.80 -24.25
CA PRO A 223 -2.38 0.50 -24.11
C PRO A 223 -2.13 -0.31 -22.83
N ARG A 224 -1.01 -1.01 -22.72
CA ARG A 224 -0.68 -1.66 -21.42
C ARG A 224 -0.53 -0.59 -20.34
N TYR A 225 -1.00 -0.87 -19.12
CA TYR A 225 -0.79 0.05 -17.99
C TYR A 225 0.71 0.37 -17.83
N PHE A 226 1.54 -0.66 -18.02
CA PHE A 226 2.93 -0.69 -17.59
C PHE A 226 3.96 -0.76 -18.73
N GLY A 227 3.65 -0.18 -19.89
CA GLY A 227 4.46 -0.35 -21.11
C GLY A 227 5.78 0.43 -21.20
N GLY A 228 6.30 1.02 -20.13
CA GLY A 228 7.51 1.86 -20.25
C GLY A 228 8.22 2.26 -18.96
N ASP A 229 7.60 2.13 -17.79
CA ASP A 229 8.23 2.53 -16.52
C ASP A 229 7.90 1.55 -15.39
N LEU A 230 8.95 1.02 -14.77
CA LEU A 230 9.03 0.20 -13.54
C LEU A 230 8.20 -1.10 -13.45
N LEU A 231 7.16 -1.28 -14.25
CA LEU A 231 6.12 -2.29 -14.04
C LEU A 231 5.87 -3.14 -15.30
N ASP A 232 6.69 -2.94 -16.33
CA ASP A 232 6.71 -3.88 -17.46
C ASP A 232 6.94 -5.30 -16.91
N SER A 233 6.48 -6.30 -17.65
CA SER A 233 6.49 -7.68 -17.14
C SER A 233 7.90 -8.19 -16.79
N VAL A 234 8.97 -7.60 -17.31
CA VAL A 234 10.36 -7.96 -16.98
C VAL A 234 10.76 -7.27 -15.68
N SER A 235 10.67 -5.94 -15.62
CA SER A 235 10.99 -5.13 -14.44
C SER A 235 10.23 -5.59 -13.20
N TRP A 236 8.95 -5.94 -13.38
CA TRP A 236 8.10 -6.44 -12.31
C TRP A 236 8.52 -7.82 -11.80
N LYS A 237 8.81 -8.74 -12.72
CA LYS A 237 9.33 -10.08 -12.37
C LYS A 237 10.66 -9.99 -11.66
N HIS A 238 11.54 -9.10 -12.12
CA HIS A 238 12.84 -8.89 -11.52
C HIS A 238 12.69 -8.38 -10.08
N PHE A 239 11.89 -7.33 -9.87
CA PHE A 239 11.61 -6.80 -8.53
C PHE A 239 11.09 -7.87 -7.58
N TRP A 240 10.08 -8.65 -7.97
CA TRP A 240 9.56 -9.71 -7.09
C TRP A 240 10.52 -10.88 -6.93
N GLY A 241 11.34 -11.19 -7.93
CA GLY A 241 12.42 -12.14 -7.81
C GLY A 241 13.41 -11.72 -6.71
N GLU A 242 13.81 -10.45 -6.69
CA GLU A 242 14.67 -9.89 -5.64
C GLU A 242 14.00 -9.95 -4.26
N VAL A 243 12.72 -9.55 -4.16
CA VAL A 243 11.96 -9.60 -2.91
C VAL A 243 11.82 -11.03 -2.39
N ALA A 244 11.57 -12.00 -3.27
CA ALA A 244 11.48 -13.41 -2.92
C ALA A 244 12.83 -13.94 -2.43
N ILE A 245 13.92 -13.68 -3.16
CA ILE A 245 15.28 -14.06 -2.76
C ILE A 245 15.62 -13.44 -1.40
N MET A 246 15.27 -12.17 -1.16
CA MET A 246 15.51 -11.52 0.13
C MET A 246 14.71 -12.17 1.27
N ALA A 247 13.43 -12.46 1.06
CA ALA A 247 12.60 -13.16 2.05
C ALA A 247 13.13 -14.57 2.33
N ASP A 248 13.63 -15.26 1.30
CA ASP A 248 14.23 -16.59 1.42
C ASP A 248 15.58 -16.55 2.15
N ASN A 249 16.44 -15.56 1.86
CA ASN A 249 17.70 -15.35 2.56
C ASN A 249 17.46 -15.00 4.03
N LEU A 250 16.51 -14.12 4.33
CA LEU A 250 16.09 -13.84 5.70
C LEU A 250 15.64 -15.12 6.42
N ASN A 251 14.85 -15.97 5.77
CA ASN A 251 14.45 -17.25 6.31
C ASN A 251 15.63 -18.19 6.57
N GLN A 252 16.58 -18.29 5.63
CA GLN A 252 17.78 -19.12 5.79
C GLN A 252 18.68 -18.61 6.90
N HIS A 253 18.74 -17.30 7.12
CA HIS A 253 19.49 -16.71 8.22
C HIS A 253 18.78 -16.78 9.57
N VAL A 254 17.44 -16.89 9.61
CA VAL A 254 16.68 -17.09 10.86
C VAL A 254 16.67 -18.55 11.30
N LEU A 255 16.80 -19.50 10.37
CA LEU A 255 16.72 -20.95 10.64
C LEU A 255 18.08 -21.65 10.82
N ASN A 256 19.20 -20.96 10.59
CA ASN A 256 20.57 -21.43 10.82
C ASN A 256 21.28 -20.55 11.83
#